data_AF-A0A2U2I6P5-F1
#
_entry.id   AF-A0A2U2I6P5-F1
#
_cell.length_a   1.000
_cell.length_b   1.000
_cell.length_c   1.000
_cell.angle_alpha   90.00
_cell.angle_beta   90.00
_cell.angle_gamma   90.00
#
_symmetry.space_group_name_H-M   'P 1'
#
loop_
_entity.id
_entity.type
_entity.pdbx_description
1 polymer ?
#
loop_
_entity_poly.entity_id
_entity_poly.type
_entity_poly.pdbx_seq_one_letter_code
_entity_poly.pdbx_strand_id
1 'polypeptide(L)'
;MRDYTERDAALGKELRAIDECGAGKKSIDARRAPSLKPLLGLVKKGLKLSEMFDRIVAGTEKGLWEGWLATYGLEILEVNYGPGPRNARIALDLTGKSKANALFANAGVPNWRSVAAEDCAAVRIENINDTPRLEAVAVFYLDPAAK
;
A
#
# COMPACT_ATOMS: atom_id res chain seq x y z
N MET A 1 6.89 -17.06 25.75
CA MET A 1 7.37 -17.26 24.36
C MET A 1 6.39 -18.15 23.57
N ARG A 2 5.09 -17.82 23.55
CA ARG A 2 4.03 -18.62 22.89
C ARG A 2 3.13 -17.82 21.90
N ASP A 3 3.20 -16.49 21.90
CA ASP A 3 2.29 -15.66 21.08
C ASP A 3 2.75 -15.40 19.64
N TYR A 4 4.03 -15.55 19.33
CA TYR A 4 4.56 -15.19 18.01
C TYR A 4 4.06 -16.14 16.92
N THR A 5 4.02 -17.45 17.20
CA THR A 5 3.62 -18.49 16.24
C THR A 5 2.14 -18.46 15.86
N GLU A 6 1.25 -18.13 16.81
CA GLU A 6 -0.19 -18.07 16.51
C GLU A 6 -0.56 -16.83 15.69
N ARG A 7 0.07 -15.69 15.97
CA ARG A 7 -0.13 -14.45 15.19
C ARG A 7 0.38 -14.60 13.77
N ASP A 8 1.54 -15.22 13.58
CA ASP A 8 2.10 -15.49 12.26
C ASP A 8 1.23 -16.49 11.49
N ALA A 9 0.68 -17.52 12.16
CA ALA A 9 -0.25 -18.46 11.54
C ALA A 9 -1.59 -17.80 11.14
N ALA A 10 -2.13 -16.91 11.97
CA ALA A 10 -3.35 -16.17 11.66
C ALA A 10 -3.14 -15.21 10.47
N LEU A 11 -2.03 -14.47 10.48
CA LEU A 11 -1.64 -13.62 9.36
C LEU A 11 -1.43 -14.44 8.07
N GLY A 12 -0.75 -15.59 8.17
CA GLY A 12 -0.56 -16.47 7.02
C GLY A 12 -1.87 -16.98 6.42
N LYS A 13 -2.88 -17.28 7.25
CA LYS A 13 -4.23 -17.62 6.78
C LYS A 13 -4.93 -16.44 6.13
N GLU A 14 -4.85 -15.25 6.73
CA GLU A 14 -5.41 -14.01 6.16
C GLU A 14 -4.82 -13.73 4.78
N LEU A 15 -3.49 -13.76 4.65
CA LEU A 15 -2.81 -13.47 3.38
C LEU A 15 -3.15 -14.50 2.30
N ARG A 16 -3.22 -15.81 2.62
CA ARG A 16 -3.68 -16.81 1.64
C ARG A 16 -5.11 -16.56 1.18
N ALA A 17 -6.02 -16.23 2.10
CA ALA A 17 -7.40 -15.92 1.73
C ALA A 17 -7.48 -14.68 0.84
N ILE A 18 -6.64 -13.68 1.08
CA ILE A 18 -6.52 -12.49 0.22
C ILE A 18 -5.98 -12.87 -1.17
N ASP A 19 -4.97 -13.73 -1.25
CA ASP A 19 -4.40 -14.20 -2.51
C ASP A 19 -5.43 -15.00 -3.34
N GLU A 20 -6.15 -15.91 -2.69
CA GLU A 20 -7.22 -16.72 -3.29
C GLU A 20 -8.39 -15.86 -3.80
N CYS A 21 -8.78 -14.82 -3.05
CA CYS A 21 -9.79 -13.86 -3.50
C CYS A 21 -9.30 -12.95 -4.63
N GLY A 22 -8.01 -12.61 -4.61
CA GLY A 22 -7.40 -11.64 -5.50
C GLY A 22 -7.83 -10.20 -5.25
N ALA A 23 -7.37 -9.29 -6.12
CA ALA A 23 -7.69 -7.86 -6.02
C ALA A 23 -9.13 -7.58 -6.44
N GLY A 24 -9.90 -6.93 -5.56
CA GLY A 24 -11.30 -6.58 -5.82
C GLY A 24 -11.48 -5.46 -6.84
N LYS A 25 -10.46 -4.61 -7.05
CA LYS A 25 -10.43 -3.50 -8.02
C LYS A 25 -11.59 -2.49 -7.86
N LYS A 26 -12.18 -2.40 -6.66
CA LYS A 26 -13.29 -1.47 -6.39
C LYS A 26 -12.88 0.00 -6.52
N SER A 27 -11.64 0.34 -6.15
CA SER A 27 -11.09 1.70 -6.28
C SER A 27 -9.57 1.73 -6.37
N ILE A 28 -9.04 1.56 -7.59
CA ILE A 28 -7.60 1.37 -7.82
C ILE A 28 -6.73 2.63 -7.69
N ASP A 29 -7.33 3.83 -7.65
CA ASP A 29 -6.61 5.10 -7.46
C ASP A 29 -6.36 5.34 -5.96
N ALA A 30 -5.09 5.37 -5.56
CA ALA A 30 -4.69 5.49 -4.16
C ALA A 30 -5.16 6.80 -3.50
N ARG A 31 -5.39 7.86 -4.30
CA ARG A 31 -5.88 9.15 -3.79
C ARG A 31 -7.36 9.11 -3.42
N ARG A 32 -8.10 8.10 -3.92
CA ARG A 32 -9.55 8.00 -3.82
C ARG A 32 -10.03 6.70 -3.16
N ALA A 33 -9.15 5.71 -3.02
CA ALA A 33 -9.44 4.43 -2.38
C ALA A 33 -10.00 4.62 -0.96
N PRO A 34 -11.26 4.21 -0.70
CA PRO A 34 -11.86 4.27 0.64
C PRO A 34 -11.02 3.55 1.70
N SER A 35 -10.42 2.41 1.33
CA SER A 35 -9.49 1.65 2.16
C SER A 35 -8.27 2.44 2.62
N LEU A 36 -7.82 3.44 1.86
CA LEU A 36 -6.65 4.26 2.24
C LEU A 36 -7.03 5.53 2.99
N LYS A 37 -8.33 5.81 3.18
CA LYS A 37 -8.81 7.00 3.91
C LYS A 37 -8.14 7.18 5.30
N PRO A 38 -7.92 6.13 6.10
CA PRO A 38 -7.19 6.25 7.37
C PRO A 38 -5.77 6.78 7.23
N LEU A 39 -5.10 6.52 6.09
CA LEU A 39 -3.75 6.98 5.81
C LEU A 39 -3.73 8.37 5.17
N LEU A 40 -4.64 8.63 4.23
CA LEU A 40 -4.69 9.86 3.42
C LEU A 40 -4.83 11.15 4.24
N GLY A 41 -5.48 11.06 5.41
CA GLY A 41 -5.67 12.17 6.34
C GLY A 41 -4.49 12.43 7.28
N LEU A 42 -3.51 11.53 7.34
CA LEU A 42 -2.40 11.64 8.29
C LEU A 42 -1.43 12.75 7.87
N VAL A 43 -1.17 13.66 8.80
CA VAL A 43 -0.22 14.75 8.65
C VAL A 43 1.10 14.35 9.32
N LYS A 44 2.20 14.51 8.59
CA LYS A 44 3.54 14.40 9.14
C LYS A 44 4.32 15.64 8.71
N LYS A 45 5.10 16.25 9.62
CA LYS A 45 5.85 17.50 9.38
C LYS A 45 5.09 18.57 8.56
N GLY A 46 3.79 18.74 8.82
CA GLY A 46 2.94 19.72 8.12
C GLY A 46 2.46 19.33 6.71
N LEU A 47 2.73 18.10 6.26
CA LEU A 47 2.34 17.58 4.95
C LEU A 47 1.43 16.35 5.11
N LYS A 48 0.30 16.33 4.40
CA LYS A 48 -0.59 15.16 4.33
C LYS A 48 -0.05 14.11 3.36
N LEU A 49 -0.39 12.85 3.59
CA LEU A 49 -0.07 11.78 2.62
C LEU A 49 -0.71 12.04 1.25
N SER A 50 -1.96 12.51 1.22
CA SER A 50 -2.65 12.89 -0.03
C SER A 50 -1.89 13.97 -0.82
N GLU A 51 -1.33 14.97 -0.13
CA GLU A 51 -0.52 16.01 -0.77
C GLU A 51 0.80 15.45 -1.32
N MET A 52 1.41 14.45 -0.66
CA MET A 52 2.57 13.75 -1.20
C MET A 52 2.21 12.94 -2.46
N PHE A 53 1.03 12.31 -2.49
CA PHE A 53 0.54 11.63 -3.68
C PHE A 53 0.41 12.60 -4.86
N ASP A 54 -0.13 13.80 -4.64
CA ASP A 54 -0.24 14.80 -5.69
C ASP A 54 1.15 15.28 -6.19
N ARG A 55 2.15 15.39 -5.30
CA ARG A 55 3.53 15.72 -5.67
C ARG A 55 4.18 14.62 -6.52
N ILE A 56 3.93 13.35 -6.18
CA ILE A 56 4.34 12.21 -7.01
C ILE A 56 3.65 12.28 -8.36
N VAL A 57 2.34 12.47 -8.42
CA VAL A 57 1.64 12.61 -9.70
C VAL A 57 2.23 13.75 -10.52
N ALA A 58 2.53 14.90 -9.92
CA ALA A 58 3.13 16.05 -10.59
C ALA A 58 4.59 15.82 -11.03
N GLY A 59 5.32 14.92 -10.37
CA GLY A 59 6.74 14.65 -10.62
C GLY A 59 7.69 15.60 -9.90
N THR A 60 7.23 16.27 -8.84
CA THR A 60 8.00 17.26 -8.07
C THR A 60 8.55 16.67 -6.77
N GLU A 61 9.68 17.19 -6.28
CA GLU A 61 10.28 16.78 -4.99
C GLU A 61 10.66 15.29 -4.88
N LYS A 62 11.16 14.69 -5.97
CA LYS A 62 11.51 13.26 -6.09
C LYS A 62 12.32 12.69 -4.92
N GLY A 63 13.26 13.48 -4.38
CA GLY A 63 14.12 13.07 -3.26
C GLY A 63 13.40 12.87 -1.93
N LEU A 64 12.12 13.27 -1.81
CA LEU A 64 11.34 13.17 -0.57
C LEU A 64 10.38 11.97 -0.56
N TRP A 65 10.08 11.36 -1.71
CA TRP A 65 8.94 10.46 -1.82
C TRP A 65 9.11 9.17 -1.04
N GLU A 66 10.17 8.40 -1.30
CA GLU A 66 10.36 7.08 -0.69
C GLU A 66 10.44 7.16 0.83
N GLY A 67 11.25 8.10 1.34
CA GLY A 67 11.38 8.34 2.77
C GLY A 67 10.07 8.76 3.43
N TRP A 68 9.17 9.42 2.68
CA TRP A 68 7.83 9.76 3.17
C TRP A 68 6.90 8.56 3.21
N LEU A 69 6.78 7.88 2.07
CA LEU A 69 5.88 6.74 1.86
C LEU A 69 6.21 5.59 2.80
N ALA A 70 7.49 5.31 3.04
CA ALA A 70 7.94 4.24 3.94
C ALA A 70 7.36 4.38 5.36
N THR A 71 7.03 5.60 5.77
CA THR A 71 6.49 5.87 7.11
C THR A 71 5.03 5.44 7.27
N TYR A 72 4.37 5.18 6.15
CA TYR A 72 3.01 4.65 6.04
C TYR A 72 2.98 3.19 5.58
N GLY A 73 4.14 2.55 5.42
CA GLY A 73 4.24 1.20 4.85
C GLY A 73 3.99 1.18 3.34
N LEU A 74 4.22 2.32 2.67
CA LEU A 74 4.06 2.47 1.23
C LEU A 74 5.42 2.52 0.53
N GLU A 75 5.48 1.99 -0.68
CA GLU A 75 6.67 2.01 -1.53
C GLU A 75 6.29 2.39 -2.97
N ILE A 76 7.22 3.03 -3.68
CA ILE A 76 7.07 3.30 -5.11
C ILE A 76 7.49 2.05 -5.89
N LEU A 77 6.62 1.56 -6.77
CA LEU A 77 6.94 0.44 -7.64
C LEU A 77 7.45 0.89 -9.01
N GLU A 78 6.77 1.84 -9.62
CA GLU A 78 7.11 2.34 -10.95
C GLU A 78 6.60 3.76 -11.08
N VAL A 79 7.37 4.57 -11.78
CA VAL A 79 7.01 5.92 -12.13
C VAL A 79 7.54 6.26 -13.52
N ASN A 80 6.67 6.72 -14.40
CA ASN A 80 7.01 7.21 -15.73
C ASN A 80 6.61 8.69 -15.88
N TYR A 81 7.60 9.56 -16.01
CA TYR A 81 7.45 10.97 -16.40
C TYR A 81 8.11 11.28 -17.75
N GLY A 82 8.62 10.26 -18.44
CA GLY A 82 9.27 10.40 -19.73
C GLY A 82 8.27 10.46 -20.88
N PRO A 83 8.74 10.36 -22.13
CA PRO A 83 7.87 10.23 -23.29
C PRO A 83 7.12 8.89 -23.22
N GLY A 84 5.81 8.98 -22.97
CA GLY A 84 4.90 7.84 -22.83
C GLY A 84 3.72 8.19 -21.94
N PRO A 85 2.77 7.25 -21.72
CA PRO A 85 1.70 7.48 -20.77
C PRO A 85 2.28 7.68 -19.37
N ARG A 86 1.88 8.77 -18.69
CA ARG A 86 2.22 8.94 -17.29
C ARG A 86 1.68 7.74 -16.53
N ASN A 87 2.54 7.14 -15.72
CA ASN A 87 2.17 6.03 -14.86
C ASN A 87 2.87 6.21 -13.52
N ALA A 88 2.14 6.09 -12.43
CA ALA A 88 2.73 5.99 -11.11
C ALA A 88 2.01 4.90 -10.33
N ARG A 89 2.77 3.95 -9.78
CA ARG A 89 2.25 2.84 -8.98
C ARG A 89 2.94 2.78 -7.63
N ILE A 90 2.15 2.52 -6.60
CA ILE A 90 2.65 2.30 -5.25
C ILE A 90 2.19 0.94 -4.73
N ALA A 91 2.96 0.39 -3.79
CA ALA A 91 2.63 -0.81 -3.04
C ALA A 91 2.37 -0.44 -1.58
N LEU A 92 1.34 -1.02 -0.99
CA LEU A 92 1.11 -1.05 0.45
C LEU A 92 1.56 -2.41 0.98
N ASP A 93 2.54 -2.41 1.89
CA ASP A 93 3.02 -3.59 2.60
C ASP A 93 1.88 -4.21 3.43
N LEU A 94 1.52 -5.46 3.13
CA LEU A 94 0.52 -6.26 3.84
C LEU A 94 1.14 -7.21 4.88
N THR A 95 2.46 -7.20 5.08
CA THR A 95 3.10 -8.12 6.03
C THR A 95 2.81 -7.76 7.49
N GLY A 96 3.25 -8.61 8.41
CA GLY A 96 3.18 -8.35 9.86
C GLY A 96 4.07 -7.18 10.31
N LYS A 97 5.07 -6.81 9.50
CA LYS A 97 6.02 -5.72 9.80
C LYS A 97 5.55 -4.35 9.28
N SER A 98 4.45 -4.33 8.51
CA SER A 98 3.92 -3.12 7.91
C SER A 98 3.71 -2.00 8.92
N LYS A 99 4.23 -0.81 8.58
CA LYS A 99 4.01 0.42 9.36
C LYS A 99 2.54 0.84 9.34
N ALA A 100 1.76 0.36 8.38
CA ALA A 100 0.32 0.63 8.29
C ALA A 100 -0.48 -0.03 9.43
N ASN A 101 0.03 -1.10 10.03
CA ASN A 101 -0.68 -1.84 11.10
C ASN A 101 -1.15 -0.93 12.24
N ALA A 102 -0.23 -0.14 12.82
CA ALA A 102 -0.57 0.76 13.92
C ALA A 102 -1.51 1.90 13.47
N LEU A 103 -1.35 2.38 12.24
CA LEU A 103 -2.14 3.47 11.69
C LEU A 103 -3.60 3.05 11.50
N PHE A 104 -3.84 1.88 10.93
CA PHE A 104 -5.18 1.32 10.76
C PHE A 104 -5.81 0.86 12.07
N ALA A 105 -5.02 0.29 12.98
CA ALA A 105 -5.50 -0.06 14.31
C ALA A 105 -6.02 1.16 15.07
N ASN A 106 -5.29 2.29 15.04
CA ASN A 106 -5.72 3.55 15.65
C ASN A 106 -6.98 4.12 15.00
N ALA A 107 -7.22 3.83 13.72
CA ALA A 107 -8.43 4.21 13.01
C ALA A 107 -9.60 3.22 13.20
N GLY A 108 -9.42 2.17 14.01
CA GLY A 108 -10.47 1.18 14.29
C GLY A 108 -10.74 0.21 13.13
N VAL A 109 -9.77 -0.02 12.24
CA VAL A 109 -9.91 -0.91 11.09
C VAL A 109 -9.00 -2.15 11.27
N PRO A 110 -9.43 -3.16 12.04
CA PRO A 110 -8.57 -4.32 12.35
C PRO A 110 -8.31 -5.24 11.14
N ASN A 111 -9.23 -5.32 10.18
CA ASN A 111 -9.16 -6.16 8.98
C ASN A 111 -8.64 -5.40 7.74
N TRP A 112 -7.82 -4.38 7.95
CA TRP A 112 -7.45 -3.41 6.91
C TRP A 112 -6.76 -4.02 5.68
N ARG A 113 -6.05 -5.16 5.80
CA ARG A 113 -5.41 -5.82 4.66
C ARG A 113 -6.43 -6.30 3.64
N SER A 114 -7.49 -6.94 4.12
CA SER A 114 -8.60 -7.39 3.30
C SER A 114 -9.27 -6.21 2.62
N VAL A 115 -9.54 -5.13 3.38
CA VAL A 115 -10.16 -3.91 2.86
C VAL A 115 -9.27 -3.24 1.79
N ALA A 116 -7.95 -3.18 2.01
CA ALA A 116 -7.00 -2.67 1.04
C ALA A 116 -6.94 -3.53 -0.24
N ALA A 117 -7.00 -4.85 -0.10
CA ALA A 117 -7.03 -5.78 -1.23
C ALA A 117 -8.31 -5.64 -2.09
N GLU A 118 -9.43 -5.23 -1.50
CA GLU A 118 -10.67 -4.98 -2.26
C GLU A 118 -10.57 -3.76 -3.18
N ASP A 119 -9.86 -2.72 -2.76
CA ASP A 119 -9.75 -1.48 -3.53
C ASP A 119 -8.54 -1.48 -4.48
N CYS A 120 -7.54 -2.34 -4.28
CA CYS A 120 -6.29 -2.27 -5.05
C CYS A 120 -6.43 -2.78 -6.49
N ALA A 121 -5.44 -2.42 -7.33
CA ALA A 121 -5.33 -2.89 -8.70
C ALA A 121 -4.88 -4.34 -8.82
N ALA A 122 -3.98 -4.75 -7.91
CA ALA A 122 -3.41 -6.09 -7.85
C ALA A 122 -2.95 -6.40 -6.43
N VAL A 123 -3.09 -7.66 -6.04
CA VAL A 123 -2.43 -8.23 -4.87
C VAL A 123 -1.22 -9.02 -5.39
N ARG A 124 -0.10 -8.93 -4.70
CA ARG A 124 1.07 -9.79 -4.96
C ARG A 124 1.52 -10.37 -3.64
N ILE A 125 1.42 -11.68 -3.50
CA ILE A 125 1.88 -12.42 -2.32
C ILE A 125 2.88 -13.45 -2.84
N GLU A 126 4.16 -13.25 -2.51
CA GLU A 126 5.25 -14.14 -2.89
C GLU A 126 5.71 -14.94 -1.66
N ASN A 127 6.33 -16.09 -1.89
CA ASN A 127 6.85 -16.93 -0.80
C ASN A 127 7.81 -16.10 0.07
N ILE A 128 7.53 -16.10 1.38
CA ILE A 128 8.11 -15.27 2.47
C ILE A 128 9.63 -15.52 2.71
N ASN A 129 10.33 -16.19 1.79
CA ASN A 129 11.65 -16.76 2.05
C ASN A 129 12.75 -16.39 1.06
N ASP A 130 12.51 -15.69 -0.07
CA ASP A 130 13.55 -15.59 -1.12
C ASP A 130 13.65 -14.31 -1.97
N THR A 131 12.97 -13.20 -1.62
CA THR A 131 13.06 -11.96 -2.44
C THR A 131 13.25 -10.70 -1.60
N PRO A 132 14.12 -9.74 -2.00
CA PRO A 132 14.28 -8.44 -1.33
C PRO A 132 13.08 -7.48 -1.50
N ARG A 133 11.97 -7.94 -2.09
CA ARG A 133 10.72 -7.18 -2.24
C ARG A 133 9.76 -7.52 -1.11
N LEU A 134 8.85 -6.60 -0.80
CA LEU A 134 7.73 -6.83 0.12
C LEU A 134 6.96 -8.11 -0.29
N GLU A 135 6.95 -9.09 0.59
CA GLU A 135 6.47 -10.46 0.32
C GLU A 135 4.93 -10.56 0.24
N ALA A 136 4.22 -9.50 0.63
CA ALA A 136 2.78 -9.37 0.45
C ALA A 136 2.41 -7.90 0.27
N VAL A 137 1.86 -7.52 -0.90
CA VAL A 137 1.49 -6.13 -1.20
C VAL A 137 0.15 -5.98 -1.89
N ALA A 138 -0.51 -4.86 -1.59
CA ALA A 138 -1.62 -4.32 -2.38
C ALA A 138 -1.10 -3.17 -3.26
N VAL A 139 -1.29 -3.28 -4.58
CA VAL A 139 -0.78 -2.32 -5.57
C VAL A 139 -1.87 -1.33 -5.94
N PHE A 140 -1.57 -0.04 -5.89
CA PHE A 140 -2.46 1.05 -6.28
C PHE A 140 -1.83 1.90 -7.39
N TYR A 141 -2.68 2.51 -8.21
CA TYR A 141 -2.25 3.54 -9.15
C TYR A 141 -2.36 4.92 -8.49
N LEU A 142 -1.39 5.79 -8.76
CA LEU A 142 -1.43 7.22 -8.43
C LEU A 142 -1.75 8.07 -9.66
N ASP A 143 -1.18 7.68 -10.79
CA ASP A 143 -1.40 8.31 -12.08
C ASP A 143 -1.65 7.18 -13.08
N PRO A 144 -2.87 6.61 -13.17
CA PRO A 144 -3.12 5.55 -14.14
C PRO A 144 -2.98 6.13 -15.55
N ALA A 145 -2.22 5.45 -16.41
CA ALA A 145 -2.17 5.78 -17.83
C ALA A 145 -3.60 5.87 -18.38
N ALA A 146 -3.93 6.99 -19.05
CA ALA A 146 -5.19 7.11 -19.76
C ALA A 146 -5.29 5.93 -20.76
N LYS A 147 -6.38 5.17 -20.67
CA LYS A 147 -6.68 4.07 -21.61
C LYS A 147 -6.96 4.61 -22.99
#